data_AF-H1VY09-F1
#
_entry.id   AF-H1VY09-F1
#
_cell.length_a   1.000
_cell.length_b   1.000
_cell.length_c   1.000
_cell.angle_alpha   90.00
_cell.angle_beta   90.00
_cell.angle_gamma   90.00
#
_symmetry.space_group_name_H-M   'P 1'
#
loop_
_entity.id
_entity.type
_entity.pdbx_description
1 polymer ?
#
loop_
_entity_poly.entity_id
_entity_poly.type
_entity_poly.pdbx_seq_one_letter_code
_entity_poly.pdbx_strand_id
1 'polypeptide(L)'
;MTPEEMFQRFFGGGFGGGPFGGGGFDTGPQFVFNFGGGPGFRVHQFGGARPRRRPREATEQQGGGLSTLMGLLPILLLFVFPLISSLFSGGGPATPSIVYDNPKGANTLGRTTPKLNVKYFVNPKEVESLTKGKLSQLDQTAENNLVRTLRFQCENELLARQRLYDSASGWFFQDPEKMRKADAYDMPSCKRLESFNVGR
;
A
#
# COMPACT_ATOMS: atom_id res chain seq x y z
N MET A 1 -26.96 14.13 -24.96
CA MET A 1 -26.82 13.51 -23.63
C MET A 1 -25.91 14.42 -22.84
N THR A 2 -26.42 14.99 -21.75
CA THR A 2 -25.66 15.95 -20.96
C THR A 2 -24.76 15.20 -19.97
N PRO A 3 -23.56 15.70 -19.67
CA PRO A 3 -22.63 15.05 -18.74
C PRO A 3 -23.24 14.86 -17.33
N GLU A 4 -24.20 15.68 -16.95
CA GLU A 4 -24.92 15.60 -15.68
C GLU A 4 -25.85 14.38 -15.60
N GLU A 5 -26.45 13.95 -16.71
CA GLU A 5 -27.24 12.71 -16.78
C GLU A 5 -26.37 11.46 -16.62
N MET A 6 -25.11 11.49 -17.08
CA MET A 6 -24.15 10.40 -16.88
C MET A 6 -23.70 10.32 -15.43
N PHE A 7 -23.42 11.46 -14.79
CA PHE A 7 -23.01 11.51 -13.39
C PHE A 7 -24.15 11.06 -12.45
N GLN A 8 -25.39 11.48 -12.71
CA GLN A 8 -26.54 11.06 -11.92
C GLN A 8 -26.90 9.58 -12.13
N ARG A 9 -26.63 8.99 -13.29
CA ARG A 9 -26.77 7.54 -13.48
C ARG A 9 -25.69 6.74 -12.73
N PHE A 10 -24.52 7.32 -12.54
CA PHE A 10 -23.42 6.69 -11.80
C PHE A 10 -23.52 6.88 -10.28
N PHE A 11 -23.94 8.07 -9.82
CA PHE A 11 -23.95 8.46 -8.40
C PHE A 11 -25.34 8.72 -7.81
N GLY A 12 -26.39 8.84 -8.63
CA GLY A 12 -27.73 9.24 -8.22
C GLY A 12 -28.72 8.08 -8.02
N GLY A 13 -28.26 6.82 -8.13
CA GLY A 13 -29.07 5.63 -7.90
C GLY A 13 -28.64 4.87 -6.65
N GLY A 14 -29.16 5.27 -5.48
CA GLY A 14 -29.12 4.44 -4.27
C GLY A 14 -27.81 4.47 -3.49
N PHE A 15 -27.59 5.57 -2.76
CA PHE A 15 -26.68 5.60 -1.62
C PHE A 15 -27.25 4.67 -0.53
N GLY A 16 -26.85 3.39 -0.58
CA GLY A 16 -27.28 2.36 0.38
C GLY A 16 -27.39 0.98 -0.26
N GLY A 17 -26.26 0.35 -0.61
CA GLY A 17 -26.27 -1.01 -1.15
C GLY A 17 -24.95 -1.48 -1.76
N GLY A 18 -23.81 -1.06 -1.21
CA GLY A 18 -22.49 -1.60 -1.56
C GLY A 18 -22.03 -2.61 -0.50
N PRO A 19 -21.40 -3.74 -0.88
CA PRO A 19 -21.10 -4.86 0.02
C PRO A 19 -19.96 -4.63 1.05
N PHE A 20 -19.33 -3.46 1.11
CA PHE A 20 -18.21 -3.19 2.05
C PHE A 20 -18.16 -1.73 2.53
N GLY A 21 -19.15 -1.34 3.32
CA GLY A 21 -19.11 -0.13 4.14
C GLY A 21 -20.33 -0.17 5.07
N GLY A 22 -20.24 -0.70 6.29
CA GLY A 22 -19.31 -0.23 7.31
C GLY A 22 -20.12 0.69 8.22
N GLY A 23 -20.90 0.08 9.12
CA GLY A 23 -21.81 0.81 10.00
C GLY A 23 -22.85 -0.11 10.60
N GLY A 24 -22.39 -1.14 11.32
CA GLY A 24 -23.23 -1.80 12.30
C GLY A 24 -23.67 -0.76 13.34
N PHE A 25 -24.88 -0.24 13.15
CA PHE A 25 -25.74 0.25 14.22
C PHE A 25 -27.09 -0.40 14.00
N ASP A 26 -27.10 -1.70 14.27
CA ASP A 26 -28.30 -2.50 14.49
C ASP A 26 -28.86 -2.16 15.88
N THR A 27 -29.32 -0.92 16.02
CA THR A 27 -30.10 -0.48 17.17
C THR A 27 -31.27 0.36 16.66
N GLY A 28 -32.35 -0.32 16.29
CA GLY A 28 -33.66 0.24 16.66
C GLY A 28 -33.65 0.51 18.18
N PRO A 29 -34.33 1.54 18.70
CA PRO A 29 -35.65 1.98 18.27
C PRO A 29 -35.77 3.51 18.12
N GLN A 30 -36.81 3.95 17.41
CA GLN A 30 -37.63 5.12 17.77
C GLN A 30 -36.91 6.33 18.39
N PHE A 31 -36.45 7.27 17.58
CA PHE A 31 -36.25 8.65 18.04
C PHE A 31 -36.98 9.62 17.12
N VAL A 32 -38.25 9.80 17.46
CA VAL A 32 -39.11 10.89 17.06
C VAL A 32 -38.52 12.17 17.66
N PHE A 33 -38.21 13.17 16.84
CA PHE A 33 -37.93 14.52 17.36
C PHE A 33 -39.25 15.11 17.87
N ASN A 34 -39.56 14.87 19.13
CA ASN A 34 -40.59 15.60 19.86
C ASN A 34 -39.92 16.77 20.59
N PHE A 35 -39.79 17.90 19.90
CA PHE A 35 -39.51 19.18 20.57
C PHE A 35 -40.77 19.57 21.35
N GLY A 36 -40.62 19.69 22.67
CA GLY A 36 -41.72 19.93 23.58
C GLY A 36 -42.52 21.20 23.30
N GLY A 37 -43.83 21.09 23.48
CA GLY A 37 -44.71 22.25 23.68
C GLY A 37 -46.05 22.18 22.95
N GLY A 38 -47.05 21.54 23.56
CA GLY A 38 -48.47 21.89 23.35
C GLY A 38 -49.25 21.13 22.25
N PRO A 39 -50.59 21.16 22.32
CA PRO A 39 -51.48 20.18 21.68
C PRO A 39 -51.96 20.62 20.29
N GLY A 40 -52.08 19.66 19.36
CA GLY A 40 -52.39 19.92 17.95
C GLY A 40 -51.12 20.38 17.23
N PHE A 41 -50.77 19.92 16.04
CA PHE A 41 -51.58 19.91 14.84
C PHE A 41 -51.11 18.79 13.90
N ARG A 42 -52.05 18.02 13.35
CA ARG A 42 -51.81 17.23 12.13
C ARG A 42 -51.96 18.18 10.95
N VAL A 43 -50.93 18.34 10.13
CA VAL A 43 -51.08 19.09 8.88
C VAL A 43 -51.28 18.11 7.74
N HIS A 44 -52.50 18.10 7.20
CA HIS A 44 -52.85 17.42 5.95
C HIS A 44 -52.53 18.32 4.74
N GLN A 45 -51.92 17.70 3.73
CA GLN A 45 -52.24 17.75 2.29
C GLN A 45 -52.47 19.12 1.60
N PHE A 46 -51.68 19.37 0.55
CA PHE A 46 -52.14 20.04 -0.69
C PHE A 46 -51.52 19.21 -1.84
N GLY A 47 -52.27 18.54 -2.72
CA GLY A 47 -53.31 19.06 -3.58
C GLY A 47 -52.78 18.92 -5.01
N GLY A 48 -53.30 17.97 -5.79
CA GLY A 48 -52.87 17.79 -7.18
C GLY A 48 -53.33 16.48 -7.81
N ALA A 49 -54.23 16.59 -8.78
CA ALA A 49 -54.97 15.54 -9.46
C ALA A 49 -54.12 14.36 -9.98
N ARG A 50 -54.67 13.14 -9.83
CA ARG A 50 -54.20 11.93 -10.53
C ARG A 50 -54.15 12.18 -12.04
N PRO A 51 -53.17 11.57 -12.74
CA PRO A 51 -53.57 10.77 -13.88
C PRO A 51 -52.89 9.39 -13.93
N ARG A 52 -53.75 8.38 -14.06
CA ARG A 52 -53.63 7.18 -14.90
C ARG A 52 -52.30 6.41 -14.86
N ARG A 53 -52.33 5.28 -14.14
CA ARG A 53 -51.53 4.08 -14.48
C ARG A 53 -51.74 3.77 -15.96
N ARG A 54 -50.71 3.98 -16.78
CA ARG A 54 -50.55 3.29 -18.06
C ARG A 54 -50.10 1.87 -17.72
N PRO A 55 -50.72 0.81 -18.25
CA PRO A 55 -50.11 -0.52 -18.23
C PRO A 55 -48.78 -0.36 -18.97
N ARG A 56 -47.67 -0.48 -18.24
CA ARG A 56 -46.39 -0.75 -18.89
C ARG A 56 -46.58 -2.13 -19.48
N GLU A 57 -46.81 -2.18 -20.80
CA GLU A 57 -46.57 -3.38 -21.57
C GLU A 57 -45.27 -3.96 -21.03
N ALA A 58 -45.33 -5.23 -20.63
CA ALA A 58 -44.15 -6.05 -20.54
C ALA A 58 -43.58 -6.12 -21.96
N THR A 59 -42.91 -5.05 -22.39
CA THR A 59 -41.91 -5.18 -23.42
C THR A 59 -40.89 -6.11 -22.79
N GLU A 60 -41.01 -7.39 -23.13
CA GLU A 60 -39.87 -8.26 -23.36
C GLU A 60 -38.86 -7.48 -24.20
N GLN A 61 -38.14 -6.57 -23.57
CA GLN A 61 -36.82 -6.23 -24.02
C GLN A 61 -36.02 -7.47 -23.70
N GLN A 62 -36.00 -8.36 -24.70
CA GLN A 62 -34.84 -9.15 -25.08
C GLN A 62 -33.64 -8.20 -25.20
N GLY A 63 -33.23 -7.59 -24.08
CA GLY A 63 -32.00 -6.85 -23.91
C GLY A 63 -30.96 -7.91 -23.68
N GLY A 64 -30.48 -8.46 -24.80
CA GLY A 64 -29.62 -9.63 -24.84
C GLY A 64 -28.42 -9.51 -23.91
N GLY A 65 -27.80 -10.65 -23.59
CA GLY A 65 -26.68 -10.74 -22.65
C GLY A 65 -25.54 -9.73 -22.88
N LEU A 66 -25.45 -9.15 -24.09
CA LEU A 66 -24.58 -8.02 -24.41
C LEU A 66 -24.87 -6.74 -23.59
N SER A 67 -26.13 -6.41 -23.30
CA SER A 67 -26.50 -5.26 -22.45
C SER A 67 -26.10 -5.47 -20.99
N THR A 68 -26.26 -6.70 -20.49
CA THR A 68 -25.81 -7.09 -19.14
C THR A 68 -24.28 -7.09 -19.06
N LEU A 69 -23.59 -7.54 -20.11
CA LEU A 69 -22.12 -7.53 -20.20
C LEU A 69 -21.57 -6.09 -20.26
N MET A 70 -22.25 -5.18 -20.96
CA MET A 70 -21.91 -3.75 -20.94
C MET A 70 -22.13 -3.09 -19.57
N GLY A 71 -23.15 -3.51 -18.82
CA GLY A 71 -23.34 -3.06 -17.43
C GLY A 71 -22.27 -3.57 -16.46
N LEU A 72 -21.68 -4.74 -16.73
CA LEU A 72 -20.63 -5.36 -15.91
C LEU A 72 -19.21 -4.90 -16.28
N LEU A 73 -19.03 -4.28 -17.45
CA LEU A 73 -17.74 -3.76 -17.93
C LEU A 73 -16.99 -2.87 -16.92
N PRO A 74 -17.60 -1.89 -16.22
CA PRO A 74 -16.88 -1.08 -15.23
C PRO A 74 -16.33 -1.91 -14.05
N ILE A 75 -17.05 -2.95 -13.63
CA ILE A 75 -16.61 -3.87 -12.56
C ILE A 75 -15.48 -4.77 -13.09
N LEU A 76 -15.59 -5.24 -14.33
CA LEU A 76 -14.61 -6.11 -14.97
C LEU A 76 -13.27 -5.38 -15.17
N LEU A 77 -13.29 -4.10 -15.55
CA LEU A 77 -12.09 -3.27 -15.65
C LEU A 77 -11.38 -3.08 -14.31
N LEU A 78 -12.12 -2.92 -13.20
CA LEU A 78 -11.52 -2.82 -11.86
C LEU A 78 -10.79 -4.09 -11.43
N PHE A 79 -11.17 -5.26 -11.93
CA PHE A 79 -10.48 -6.52 -11.63
C PHE A 79 -9.36 -6.83 -12.64
N VAL A 80 -9.59 -6.60 -13.93
CA VAL A 80 -8.63 -6.94 -14.97
C VAL A 80 -7.44 -5.97 -14.98
N PHE A 81 -7.68 -4.67 -14.75
CA PHE A 81 -6.61 -3.67 -14.81
C PHE A 81 -5.51 -3.89 -13.75
N PRO A 82 -5.83 -4.20 -12.47
CA PRO A 82 -4.82 -4.55 -11.48
C PRO A 82 -4.10 -5.87 -11.77
N LEU A 83 -4.79 -6.87 -12.34
CA LEU A 83 -4.18 -8.15 -12.70
C LEU A 83 -3.18 -8.00 -13.85
N ILE A 84 -3.57 -7.24 -14.88
CA ILE A 84 -2.68 -6.89 -16.00
C ILE A 84 -1.52 -6.02 -15.49
N SER A 85 -1.79 -5.04 -14.63
CA SER A 85 -0.75 -4.20 -14.03
C SER A 85 0.21 -4.99 -13.15
N SER A 86 -0.28 -5.98 -12.40
CA SER A 86 0.54 -6.89 -11.59
C SER A 86 1.41 -7.79 -12.47
N LEU A 87 0.85 -8.32 -13.57
CA LEU A 87 1.61 -9.11 -14.54
C LEU A 87 2.74 -8.29 -15.20
N PHE A 88 2.48 -7.04 -15.55
CA PHE A 88 3.51 -6.15 -16.11
C PHE A 88 4.46 -5.58 -15.04
N SER A 89 4.05 -5.49 -13.77
CA SER A 89 4.91 -5.08 -12.66
C SER A 89 5.82 -6.21 -12.17
N GLY A 90 5.50 -7.48 -12.46
CA GLY A 90 6.33 -8.64 -12.14
C GLY A 90 7.45 -8.93 -13.14
N GLY A 91 7.45 -8.26 -14.30
CA GLY A 91 8.44 -8.39 -15.37
C GLY A 91 9.65 -7.46 -15.23
N GLY A 92 10.01 -7.05 -14.01
CA GLY A 92 11.29 -6.38 -13.80
C GLY A 92 12.43 -7.28 -14.29
N PRO A 93 13.43 -6.77 -15.02
CA PRO A 93 14.59 -7.59 -15.37
C PRO A 93 15.13 -8.18 -14.08
N ALA A 94 15.37 -9.50 -14.07
CA ALA A 94 15.92 -10.21 -12.92
C ALA A 94 17.06 -9.37 -12.36
N THR A 95 16.85 -8.75 -11.20
CA THR A 95 17.85 -7.87 -10.62
C THR A 95 19.07 -8.74 -10.38
N PRO A 96 20.22 -8.41 -10.99
CA PRO A 96 21.41 -9.24 -10.88
C PRO A 96 21.73 -9.53 -9.43
N SER A 97 22.30 -10.70 -9.13
CA SER A 97 22.72 -10.95 -7.75
C SER A 97 23.89 -10.02 -7.39
N ILE A 98 23.76 -9.27 -6.30
CA ILE A 98 24.74 -8.26 -5.87
C ILE A 98 25.34 -8.69 -4.53
N VAL A 99 26.67 -8.65 -4.45
CA VAL A 99 27.41 -8.91 -3.20
C VAL A 99 28.32 -7.72 -2.91
N TYR A 100 28.35 -7.26 -1.65
CA TYR A 100 29.17 -6.14 -1.22
C TYR A 100 30.49 -6.60 -0.60
N ASP A 101 31.52 -5.75 -0.68
CA ASP A 101 32.86 -5.87 -0.07
C ASP A 101 33.76 -6.99 -0.60
N ASN A 102 33.25 -8.20 -0.74
CA ASN A 102 34.02 -9.36 -1.18
C ASN A 102 33.30 -10.13 -2.28
N PRO A 103 34.03 -10.63 -3.30
CA PRO A 103 33.44 -11.50 -4.30
C PRO A 103 32.98 -12.81 -3.64
N LYS A 104 31.79 -13.29 -4.01
CA LYS A 104 31.24 -14.56 -3.52
C LYS A 104 30.62 -15.34 -4.67
N GLY A 105 30.98 -16.61 -4.79
CA GLY A 105 30.44 -17.51 -5.81
C GLY A 105 30.70 -17.01 -7.23
N ALA A 106 29.65 -16.85 -8.03
CA ALA A 106 29.71 -16.38 -9.41
C ALA A 106 29.91 -14.85 -9.55
N ASN A 107 29.86 -14.10 -8.46
CA ASN A 107 29.97 -12.63 -8.48
C ASN A 107 31.44 -12.21 -8.39
N THR A 108 32.07 -12.04 -9.55
CA THR A 108 33.51 -11.71 -9.67
C THR A 108 33.77 -10.34 -10.26
N LEU A 109 32.81 -9.76 -11.01
CA LEU A 109 32.98 -8.46 -11.64
C LEU A 109 32.78 -7.35 -10.60
N GLY A 110 33.88 -6.71 -10.20
CA GLY A 110 33.87 -5.58 -9.27
C GLY A 110 33.45 -4.29 -9.95
N ARG A 111 32.47 -3.60 -9.36
CA ARG A 111 32.01 -2.25 -9.72
C ARG A 111 31.92 -1.39 -8.46
N THR A 112 31.81 -0.08 -8.63
CA THR A 112 31.73 0.89 -7.53
C THR A 112 30.44 1.69 -7.62
N THR A 113 29.79 1.92 -6.49
CA THR A 113 28.60 2.78 -6.42
C THR A 113 28.96 4.25 -6.64
N PRO A 114 28.06 5.05 -7.25
CA PRO A 114 28.39 6.39 -7.71
C PRO A 114 28.57 7.43 -6.60
N LYS A 115 27.80 7.37 -5.50
CA LYS A 115 27.88 8.36 -4.41
C LYS A 115 28.67 7.85 -3.22
N LEU A 116 28.43 6.59 -2.83
CA LEU A 116 29.04 6.01 -1.63
C LEU A 116 30.43 5.40 -1.89
N ASN A 117 30.84 5.28 -3.17
CA ASN A 117 32.12 4.68 -3.57
C ASN A 117 32.38 3.29 -2.98
N VAL A 118 31.30 2.52 -2.74
CA VAL A 118 31.40 1.16 -2.18
C VAL A 118 31.58 0.17 -3.32
N LYS A 119 32.57 -0.71 -3.17
CA LYS A 119 32.80 -1.81 -4.10
C LYS A 119 31.73 -2.90 -3.92
N TYR A 120 31.12 -3.30 -5.02
CA TYR A 120 30.20 -4.41 -5.08
C TYR A 120 30.54 -5.31 -6.27
N PHE A 121 30.14 -6.56 -6.18
CA PHE A 121 30.46 -7.62 -7.12
C PHE A 121 29.17 -8.17 -7.71
N VAL A 122 29.19 -8.39 -9.01
CA VAL A 122 28.09 -8.93 -9.81
C VAL A 122 28.60 -10.03 -10.71
N ASN A 123 27.68 -10.87 -11.18
CA ASN A 123 27.99 -11.94 -12.11
C ASN A 123 28.25 -11.33 -13.51
N PRO A 124 29.43 -11.54 -14.12
CA PRO A 124 29.73 -10.98 -15.44
C PRO A 124 28.71 -11.39 -16.50
N LYS A 125 28.19 -12.63 -16.43
CA LYS A 125 27.21 -13.17 -17.39
C LYS A 125 25.88 -12.40 -17.39
N GLU A 126 25.47 -11.89 -16.24
CA GLU A 126 24.21 -11.13 -16.10
C GLU A 126 24.36 -9.68 -16.60
N VAL A 127 25.60 -9.20 -16.70
CA VAL A 127 25.94 -7.79 -16.94
C VAL A 127 26.42 -7.56 -18.36
N GLU A 128 26.99 -8.57 -19.02
CA GLU A 128 27.46 -8.52 -20.42
C GLU A 128 26.37 -8.10 -21.42
N SER A 129 25.11 -8.45 -21.16
CA SER A 129 23.97 -8.12 -22.03
C SER A 129 23.36 -6.73 -21.76
N LEU A 130 23.82 -6.03 -20.72
CA LEU A 130 23.23 -4.75 -20.30
C LEU A 130 23.85 -3.57 -21.04
N THR A 131 23.00 -2.62 -21.43
CA THR A 131 23.44 -1.34 -22.01
C THR A 131 24.03 -0.42 -20.94
N LYS A 132 24.87 0.56 -21.35
CA LYS A 132 25.48 1.53 -20.42
C LYS A 132 24.47 2.23 -19.50
N GLY A 133 23.28 2.55 -19.99
CA GLY A 133 22.20 3.15 -19.19
C GLY A 133 21.68 2.22 -18.10
N LYS A 134 21.46 0.94 -18.42
CA LYS A 134 21.05 -0.08 -17.45
C LYS A 134 22.15 -0.38 -16.42
N LEU A 135 23.42 -0.29 -16.82
CA LEU A 135 24.54 -0.39 -15.88
C LEU A 135 24.52 0.75 -14.86
N SER A 136 24.33 1.99 -15.30
CA SER A 136 24.23 3.12 -14.36
C SER A 136 23.03 3.00 -13.41
N GLN A 137 21.88 2.52 -13.92
CA GLN A 137 20.72 2.21 -13.08
C GLN A 137 21.00 1.09 -12.08
N LEU A 138 21.75 0.05 -12.49
CA LEU A 138 22.21 -1.03 -11.62
C LEU A 138 23.11 -0.48 -10.50
N ASP A 139 24.08 0.39 -10.85
CA ASP A 139 25.00 1.00 -9.88
C ASP A 139 24.21 1.82 -8.82
N GLN A 140 23.19 2.58 -9.23
CA GLN A 140 22.30 3.31 -8.33
C GLN A 140 21.41 2.39 -7.48
N THR A 141 20.90 1.32 -8.09
CA THR A 141 20.05 0.33 -7.41
C THR A 141 20.84 -0.43 -6.35
N ALA A 142 22.08 -0.80 -6.67
CA ALA A 142 23.03 -1.40 -5.72
C ALA A 142 23.25 -0.48 -4.51
N GLU A 143 23.47 0.82 -4.76
CA GLU A 143 23.64 1.79 -3.69
C GLU A 143 22.41 1.90 -2.78
N ASN A 144 21.22 2.04 -3.36
CA ASN A 144 19.98 2.12 -2.60
C ASN A 144 19.72 0.84 -1.79
N ASN A 145 19.99 -0.33 -2.36
CA ASN A 145 19.86 -1.61 -1.69
C ASN A 145 20.85 -1.77 -0.53
N LEU A 146 22.09 -1.29 -0.69
CA LEU A 146 23.07 -1.25 0.39
C LEU A 146 22.57 -0.40 1.55
N VAL A 147 22.16 0.84 1.29
CA VAL A 147 21.65 1.76 2.33
C VAL A 147 20.43 1.16 3.03
N ARG A 148 19.48 0.61 2.27
CA ARG A 148 18.28 -0.03 2.83
C ARG A 148 18.63 -1.19 3.74
N THR A 149 19.58 -2.04 3.33
CA THR A 149 20.03 -3.18 4.12
C THR A 149 20.74 -2.74 5.39
N LEU A 150 21.64 -1.76 5.30
CA LEU A 150 22.35 -1.20 6.46
C LEU A 150 21.40 -0.51 7.45
N ARG A 151 20.37 0.21 6.96
CA ARG A 151 19.33 0.79 7.82
C ARG A 151 18.60 -0.28 8.61
N PHE A 152 18.11 -1.31 7.92
CA PHE A 152 17.41 -2.42 8.56
C PHE A 152 18.30 -3.17 9.58
N GLN A 153 19.56 -3.43 9.24
CA GLN A 153 20.50 -4.06 10.15
C GLN A 153 20.80 -3.17 11.36
N CYS A 154 20.99 -1.87 11.16
CA CYS A 154 21.20 -0.91 12.23
C CYS A 154 19.99 -0.84 13.17
N GLU A 155 18.76 -0.81 12.64
CA GLU A 155 17.54 -0.88 13.45
C GLU A 155 17.50 -2.15 14.31
N ASN A 156 17.87 -3.29 13.74
CA ASN A 156 17.94 -4.55 14.49
C ASN A 156 19.02 -4.53 15.57
N GLU A 157 20.19 -3.96 15.29
CA GLU A 157 21.27 -3.76 16.28
C GLU A 157 20.83 -2.83 17.41
N LEU A 158 20.14 -1.72 17.09
CA LEU A 158 19.60 -0.80 18.08
C LEU A 158 18.55 -1.48 18.97
N LEU A 159 17.64 -2.25 18.38
CA LEU A 159 16.66 -3.04 19.13
C LEU A 159 17.33 -4.10 20.02
N ALA A 160 18.37 -4.75 19.54
CA ALA A 160 19.14 -5.70 20.32
C ALA A 160 19.84 -5.02 21.52
N ARG A 161 20.44 -3.85 21.30
CA ARG A 161 21.03 -3.03 22.38
C ARG A 161 19.98 -2.60 23.39
N GLN A 162 18.81 -2.14 22.93
CA GLN A 162 17.71 -1.76 23.81
C GLN A 162 17.25 -2.94 24.68
N ARG A 163 17.09 -4.13 24.09
CA ARG A 163 16.75 -5.34 24.86
C ARG A 163 17.79 -5.69 25.91
N LEU A 164 19.08 -5.45 25.63
CA LEU A 164 20.14 -5.63 26.63
C LEU A 164 19.98 -4.64 27.78
N TYR A 165 19.69 -3.37 27.50
CA TYR A 165 19.38 -2.38 28.52
C TYR A 165 18.15 -2.77 29.34
N ASP A 166 17.04 -3.13 28.68
CA ASP A 166 15.80 -3.53 29.35
C ASP A 166 16.02 -4.76 30.27
N SER A 167 16.87 -5.71 29.84
CA SER A 167 17.24 -6.88 30.63
C SER A 167 18.18 -6.57 31.81
N ALA A 168 18.89 -5.44 31.74
CA ALA A 168 19.78 -4.94 32.78
C ALA A 168 19.03 -4.07 33.80
N SER A 169 18.05 -3.30 33.36
CA SER A 169 17.12 -2.54 34.20
C SER A 169 15.96 -3.43 34.64
N GLY A 170 16.20 -4.27 35.66
CA GLY A 170 15.14 -5.04 36.30
C GLY A 170 14.16 -4.13 37.06
N TRP A 171 13.02 -4.69 37.48
CA TRP A 171 11.96 -3.94 38.18
C TRP A 171 12.42 -3.32 39.51
N PHE A 172 13.36 -3.97 40.22
CA PHE A 172 13.77 -3.55 41.55
C PHE A 172 15.20 -3.00 41.62
N PHE A 173 16.13 -3.52 40.81
CA PHE A 173 17.53 -3.12 40.81
C PHE A 173 18.15 -3.22 39.42
N GLN A 174 19.10 -2.32 39.13
CA GLN A 174 19.90 -2.35 37.92
C GLN A 174 21.13 -3.22 38.13
N ASP A 175 21.34 -4.19 37.24
CA ASP A 175 22.52 -5.06 37.26
C ASP A 175 23.70 -4.36 36.55
N PRO A 176 24.77 -3.97 37.27
CA PRO A 176 25.88 -3.22 36.70
C PRO A 176 26.68 -4.03 35.68
N GLU A 177 26.74 -5.37 35.81
CA GLU A 177 27.46 -6.20 34.84
C GLU A 177 26.72 -6.28 33.51
N LYS A 178 25.39 -6.42 33.55
CA LYS A 178 24.56 -6.42 32.34
C LYS A 178 24.51 -5.05 31.67
N MET A 179 24.51 -3.97 32.45
CA MET A 179 24.63 -2.61 31.90
C MET A 179 25.93 -2.43 31.13
N ARG A 180 27.07 -2.85 31.71
CA ARG A 180 28.35 -2.77 31.01
C ARG A 180 28.36 -3.57 29.70
N LYS A 181 27.67 -4.71 29.65
CA LYS A 181 27.49 -5.49 28.41
C LYS A 181 26.64 -4.76 27.37
N ALA A 182 25.57 -4.08 27.80
CA ALA A 182 24.73 -3.26 26.91
C ALA A 182 25.49 -2.04 26.38
N ASP A 183 26.32 -1.41 27.19
CA ASP A 183 27.18 -0.28 26.79
C ASP A 183 28.29 -0.71 25.82
N ALA A 184 28.85 -1.90 26.03
CA ALA A 184 29.88 -2.48 25.16
C ALA A 184 29.31 -3.16 23.90
N TYR A 185 27.98 -3.13 23.68
CA TYR A 185 27.36 -3.73 22.50
C TYR A 185 27.80 -2.99 21.23
N ASP A 186 28.48 -3.71 20.34
CA ASP A 186 28.95 -3.15 19.08
C ASP A 186 27.84 -3.12 18.03
N MET A 187 27.74 -2.02 17.29
CA MET A 187 26.75 -1.78 16.25
C MET A 187 27.47 -1.45 14.94
N PRO A 188 28.11 -2.45 14.30
CA PRO A 188 28.95 -2.23 13.13
C PRO A 188 28.15 -1.71 11.94
N SER A 189 26.91 -2.17 11.72
CA SER A 189 26.09 -1.68 10.60
C SER A 189 25.65 -0.24 10.82
N CYS A 190 25.33 0.17 12.05
CA CYS A 190 25.08 1.57 12.36
C CYS A 190 26.31 2.46 12.13
N LYS A 191 27.49 2.05 12.60
CA LYS A 191 28.76 2.80 12.40
C LYS A 191 29.08 2.95 10.91
N ARG A 192 28.86 1.89 10.14
CA ARG A 192 29.06 1.91 8.69
C ARG A 192 28.08 2.86 8.00
N LEU A 193 26.82 2.88 8.42
CA LEU A 193 25.84 3.83 7.88
C LEU A 193 26.19 5.28 8.20
N GLU A 194 26.67 5.54 9.41
CA GLU A 194 27.15 6.86 9.85
C GLU A 194 28.36 7.32 9.03
N SER A 195 29.28 6.41 8.69
CA SER A 195 30.45 6.75 7.84
C SER A 195 30.07 7.27 6.44
N PHE A 196 28.87 6.95 5.96
CA PHE A 196 28.38 7.40 4.67
C PHE A 196 27.71 8.78 4.71
N ASN A 197 27.57 9.39 5.90
CA ASN A 197 26.88 10.66 6.13
C ASN A 197 25.48 10.71 5.47
N VAL A 198 24.84 9.55 5.32
CA VAL A 198 23.46 9.45 4.83
C VAL A 198 22.58 9.71 6.04
N GLY A 199 21.94 10.88 6.07
CA GLY A 199 21.05 11.27 7.16
C GLY A 199 20.08 10.15 7.53
N ARG A 200 19.85 10.00 8.84
CA ARG A 200 18.84 9.11 9.41
C ARG A 200 17.47 9.43 8.81
#